data_AF-A0A6I7WYB3-F1
#
_entry.id   AF-A0A6I7WYB3-F1
#
_cell.length_a   1.000
_cell.length_b   1.000
_cell.length_c   1.000
_cell.angle_alpha   90.00
_cell.angle_beta   90.00
_cell.angle_gamma   90.00
#
_symmetry.space_group_name_H-M   'P 1'
#
loop_
_entity.id
_entity.type
_entity.pdbx_description
1 polymer ?
#
loop_
_entity_poly.entity_id
_entity_poly.type
_entity_poly.pdbx_seq_one_letter_code
_entity_poly.pdbx_strand_id
1 'polypeptide(L)'
;MLAYLLTWLVFSFVLTLLQWQLHVFQWLSGMMENTNTLLATVILIIAGIYQFTTLKKSCLAHCRSPFSFLLNSWENGKQGAFNMGIIHASRCLGCCWAQMLIMFALGVMNIAGIILITVFILLEKSLPVNELLISKLAGVLLCMLGVLVILL
;
A
#
# COMPACT_ATOMS: atom_id res chain seq x y z
N MET A 1 0.78 12.96 -16.64
CA MET A 1 0.99 13.55 -15.29
C MET A 1 -0.33 13.90 -14.61
N LEU A 2 -1.25 14.64 -15.25
CA LEU A 2 -2.52 15.07 -14.62
C LEU A 2 -3.38 13.89 -14.11
N ALA A 3 -3.52 12.83 -14.90
CA ALA A 3 -4.27 11.63 -14.49
C ALA A 3 -3.64 10.88 -13.30
N TYR A 4 -2.30 10.86 -13.22
CA TYR A 4 -1.58 10.26 -12.11
C TYR A 4 -1.82 11.04 -10.81
N LEU A 5 -1.73 12.38 -10.87
CA LEU A 5 -2.02 13.26 -9.75
C LEU A 5 -3.47 13.13 -9.29
N LEU A 6 -4.44 13.10 -10.22
CA LEU A 6 -5.86 12.90 -9.88
C LEU A 6 -6.10 11.58 -9.15
N THR A 7 -5.51 10.48 -9.63
CA THR A 7 -5.67 9.16 -8.99
C THR A 7 -5.11 9.16 -7.57
N TRP A 8 -3.93 9.76 -7.38
CA TRP A 8 -3.34 9.92 -6.05
C TRP A 8 -4.14 10.86 -5.15
N LEU A 9 -4.70 11.94 -5.70
CA LEU A 9 -5.53 12.88 -4.95
C LEU A 9 -6.80 12.18 -4.45
N VAL A 10 -7.47 11.41 -5.31
CA VAL A 10 -8.63 10.60 -4.93
C VAL A 10 -8.25 9.60 -3.83
N PHE A 11 -7.13 8.90 -3.97
CA PHE A 11 -6.67 7.96 -2.95
C PHE A 11 -6.35 8.65 -1.61
N SER A 12 -5.63 9.76 -1.63
CA SER A 12 -5.34 10.56 -0.44
C SER A 12 -6.62 11.05 0.22
N PHE A 13 -7.59 11.52 -0.56
CA PHE A 13 -8.90 11.95 -0.05
C PHE A 13 -9.63 10.80 0.65
N VAL A 14 -9.63 9.59 0.06
CA VAL A 14 -10.19 8.39 0.69
C VAL A 14 -9.48 8.05 2.00
N LEU A 15 -8.15 8.10 2.03
CA LEU A 15 -7.39 7.86 3.26
C LEU A 15 -7.65 8.92 4.34
N THR A 16 -7.80 10.20 3.97
CA THR A 16 -8.16 11.27 4.89
C THR A 16 -9.56 11.08 5.47
N LEU A 17 -10.53 10.68 4.64
CA LEU A 17 -11.87 10.32 5.12
C LEU A 17 -11.83 9.14 6.10
N LEU A 18 -11.06 8.10 5.77
CA LEU A 18 -10.86 6.96 6.66
C LEU A 18 -10.23 7.39 7.99
N GLN A 19 -9.20 8.23 7.95
CA GLN A 19 -8.55 8.79 9.13
C GLN A 19 -9.54 9.59 9.98
N TRP A 20 -10.34 10.45 9.35
CA TRP A 20 -11.34 11.26 10.04
C TRP A 20 -12.38 10.36 10.71
N GLN A 21 -12.88 9.35 10.01
CA GLN A 21 -13.84 8.40 10.56
C GLN A 21 -13.30 7.66 11.80
N LEU A 22 -12.05 7.18 11.73
CA LEU A 22 -11.38 6.50 12.86
C LEU A 22 -11.17 7.43 14.06
N HIS A 23 -10.88 8.70 13.81
CA HIS A 23 -10.75 9.72 14.86
C HIS A 23 -12.11 10.03 15.53
N VAL A 24 -13.19 10.12 14.74
CA VAL A 24 -14.56 10.29 15.27
C VAL A 24 -14.98 9.10 16.14
N PHE A 25 -14.60 7.87 15.76
CA PHE A 25 -14.83 6.66 16.56
C PHE A 25 -13.92 6.53 17.80
N GLN A 26 -13.04 7.51 18.07
CA GLN A 26 -12.06 7.51 19.17
C GLN A 26 -11.05 6.34 19.12
N TRP A 27 -10.89 5.72 17.94
CA TRP A 27 -9.91 4.65 17.72
C TRP A 27 -8.51 5.19 17.40
N LEU A 28 -8.43 6.47 17.01
CA LEU A 28 -7.19 7.24 17.00
C LEU A 28 -7.29 8.33 18.06
N SER A 29 -6.26 8.46 18.90
CA SER A 29 -6.15 9.56 19.85
C SER A 29 -6.03 10.91 19.12
N GLY A 30 -6.23 12.03 19.84
CA GLY A 30 -6.00 13.37 19.29
C GLY A 30 -4.54 13.61 18.81
N MET A 31 -3.60 12.75 19.21
CA MET A 31 -2.22 12.73 18.72
C MET A 31 -1.99 11.70 17.59
N MET A 32 -3.06 11.17 16.99
CA MET A 32 -3.05 10.12 15.96
C MET A 32 -2.32 8.83 16.37
N GLU A 33 -2.30 8.54 17.67
CA GLU A 33 -1.85 7.23 18.16
C GLU A 33 -3.03 6.26 18.10
N ASN A 34 -2.75 5.02 17.68
CA ASN A 34 -3.75 3.97 17.64
C ASN A 34 -4.04 3.48 19.05
N THR A 35 -5.27 3.67 19.51
CA THR A 35 -5.73 3.22 20.84
C THR A 35 -6.39 1.85 20.80
N ASN A 36 -6.63 1.32 19.59
CA ASN A 36 -7.40 0.09 19.40
C ASN A 36 -6.54 -1.02 18.79
N THR A 37 -6.15 -1.96 19.64
CA THR A 37 -5.37 -3.15 19.27
C THR A 37 -6.06 -3.99 18.18
N LEU A 38 -7.39 -4.07 18.21
CA LEU A 38 -8.16 -4.82 17.21
C LEU A 38 -8.06 -4.19 15.81
N LEU A 39 -8.07 -2.85 15.72
CA LEU A 39 -7.83 -2.14 14.46
C LEU A 39 -6.43 -2.47 13.89
N ALA A 40 -5.40 -2.44 14.75
CA ALA A 40 -4.03 -2.78 14.34
C ALA A 40 -3.95 -4.21 13.79
N THR A 41 -4.52 -5.17 14.51
CA THR A 41 -4.52 -6.58 14.12
C THR A 41 -5.24 -6.80 12.79
N VAL A 42 -6.44 -6.22 12.60
CA VAL A 42 -7.20 -6.37 11.36
C VAL A 42 -6.41 -5.81 10.18
N ILE A 43 -5.80 -4.63 10.32
CA ILE A 43 -4.99 -4.01 9.27
C ILE A 43 -3.77 -4.88 8.93
N LEU A 44 -3.03 -5.37 9.94
CA LEU A 44 -1.84 -6.21 9.73
C LEU A 44 -2.21 -7.54 9.06
N ILE A 45 -3.32 -8.15 9.45
CA ILE A 45 -3.83 -9.38 8.83
C ILE A 45 -4.26 -9.11 7.39
N ILE A 46 -5.00 -8.04 7.12
CA ILE A 46 -5.39 -7.66 5.74
C ILE A 46 -4.15 -7.44 4.88
N ALA A 47 -3.16 -6.70 5.38
CA ALA A 47 -1.91 -6.45 4.67
C ALA A 47 -1.12 -7.75 4.44
N GLY A 48 -1.08 -8.65 5.43
CA GLY A 48 -0.44 -9.95 5.34
C GLY A 48 -1.12 -10.88 4.33
N ILE A 49 -2.46 -10.98 4.35
CA ILE A 49 -3.24 -11.76 3.38
C ILE A 49 -3.04 -11.17 1.97
N TYR A 50 -3.03 -9.85 1.85
CA TYR A 50 -2.83 -9.16 0.58
C TYR A 50 -1.50 -9.55 -0.09
N GLN A 51 -0.45 -9.82 0.69
CA GLN A 51 0.84 -10.29 0.18
C GLN A 51 0.76 -11.60 -0.61
N PHE A 52 -0.17 -12.49 -0.26
CA PHE A 52 -0.33 -13.78 -0.92
C PHE A 52 -1.14 -13.70 -2.23
N THR A 53 -1.89 -12.62 -2.42
CA THR A 53 -2.81 -12.47 -3.56
C THR A 53 -2.09 -12.43 -4.90
N THR A 54 -2.71 -13.03 -5.92
CA THR A 54 -2.26 -12.94 -7.31
C THR A 54 -2.37 -11.52 -7.85
N LEU A 55 -3.33 -10.74 -7.33
CA LEU A 55 -3.52 -9.33 -7.66
C LEU A 55 -2.26 -8.52 -7.36
N LYS A 56 -1.72 -8.63 -6.13
CA LYS A 56 -0.50 -7.92 -5.75
C LYS A 56 0.67 -8.26 -6.67
N LYS A 57 0.89 -9.56 -6.92
CA LYS A 57 1.98 -10.04 -7.79
C LYS A 57 1.87 -9.49 -9.20
N SER A 58 0.67 -9.52 -9.79
CA SER A 58 0.42 -8.96 -11.12
C SER A 58 0.68 -7.45 -11.16
N CYS A 59 0.19 -6.69 -10.17
CA CYS A 59 0.46 -5.25 -10.08
C CYS A 59 1.95 -4.94 -9.88
N LEU A 60 2.64 -5.69 -9.03
CA LEU A 60 4.06 -5.51 -8.74
C LEU A 60 4.91 -5.78 -9.99
N ALA A 61 4.62 -6.85 -10.74
CA ALA A 61 5.29 -7.14 -12.00
C ALA A 61 5.18 -5.98 -13.02
N HIS A 62 4.00 -5.35 -13.11
CA HIS A 62 3.81 -4.17 -13.96
C HIS A 62 4.55 -2.93 -13.42
N CYS A 63 4.54 -2.71 -12.10
CA CYS A 63 5.25 -1.59 -11.48
C CYS A 63 6.77 -1.67 -11.64
N ARG A 64 7.33 -2.89 -11.71
CA ARG A 64 8.77 -3.13 -11.87
C ARG A 64 9.28 -2.97 -13.29
N SER A 65 8.40 -3.05 -14.30
CA SER A 65 8.78 -2.97 -15.71
C SER A 65 8.23 -1.71 -16.39
N PRO A 66 8.71 -0.51 -15.99
CA PRO A 66 8.23 0.75 -16.54
C PRO A 66 8.49 0.85 -18.07
N PHE A 67 9.57 0.24 -18.56
CA PHE A 67 9.92 0.24 -19.98
C PHE A 67 8.96 -0.61 -20.83
N SER A 68 8.53 -1.79 -20.36
CA SER A 68 7.56 -2.59 -21.11
C SER A 68 6.20 -1.90 -21.20
N PHE A 69 5.80 -1.19 -20.15
CA PHE A 69 4.58 -0.41 -20.12
C PHE A 69 4.64 0.77 -21.10
N LEU A 70 5.74 1.50 -21.10
CA LEU A 70 5.96 2.62 -22.02
C LEU A 70 6.01 2.16 -23.48
N LEU A 71 6.53 0.98 -23.79
CA LEU A 71 6.62 0.48 -25.17
C LEU A 71 5.31 -0.15 -25.67
N ASN A 72 4.60 -0.90 -24.82
CA ASN A 72 3.39 -1.64 -25.24
C ASN A 72 2.10 -0.85 -25.11
N SER A 73 2.04 0.18 -24.26
CA SER A 73 0.82 0.95 -24.01
C SER A 73 0.94 2.39 -24.52
N TRP A 74 1.98 2.71 -25.30
CA TRP A 74 2.15 4.03 -25.90
C TRP A 74 1.00 4.36 -26.86
N GLU A 75 0.04 5.14 -26.39
CA GLU A 75 -0.99 5.74 -27.24
C GLU A 75 -0.65 7.21 -27.51
N ASN A 76 -0.57 7.57 -28.78
CA ASN A 76 -0.32 8.95 -29.19
C ASN A 76 -1.54 9.84 -28.89
N GLY A 77 -1.27 11.07 -28.43
CA GLY A 77 -2.30 12.09 -28.18
C GLY A 77 -2.65 12.30 -26.70
N LYS A 78 -3.43 13.37 -26.43
CA LYS A 78 -3.77 13.80 -25.07
C LYS A 78 -4.60 12.75 -24.29
N GLN A 79 -5.49 12.03 -24.98
CA GLN A 79 -6.30 10.95 -24.39
C GLN A 79 -5.47 9.71 -24.05
N GLY A 80 -4.59 9.28 -24.97
CA GLY A 80 -3.66 8.18 -24.73
C GLY A 80 -2.75 8.43 -23.52
N ALA A 81 -2.17 9.63 -23.43
CA ALA A 81 -1.37 10.03 -22.28
C ALA A 81 -2.16 10.08 -20.95
N PHE A 82 -3.47 10.36 -21.01
CA PHE A 82 -4.34 10.36 -19.83
C PHE A 82 -4.66 8.94 -19.36
N ASN A 83 -5.09 8.06 -20.27
CA ASN A 83 -5.35 6.65 -19.97
C ASN A 83 -4.10 5.95 -19.43
N MET A 84 -2.94 6.22 -20.03
CA MET A 84 -1.65 5.73 -19.56
C MET A 84 -1.34 6.16 -18.13
N GLY A 85 -1.65 7.41 -17.77
CA GLY A 85 -1.50 7.89 -16.41
C GLY A 85 -2.37 7.15 -15.40
N ILE A 86 -3.63 6.86 -15.73
CA ILE A 86 -4.57 6.14 -14.85
C ILE A 86 -4.14 4.68 -14.68
N ILE A 87 -3.79 4.01 -15.78
CA ILE A 87 -3.35 2.60 -15.72
C ILE A 87 -2.09 2.49 -14.87
N HIS A 88 -1.11 3.38 -15.07
CA HIS A 88 0.11 3.36 -14.27
C HIS A 88 -0.17 3.65 -12.78
N ALA A 89 -0.97 4.67 -12.48
CA ALA A 89 -1.29 5.05 -11.11
C ALA A 89 -2.08 3.95 -10.39
N SER A 90 -3.07 3.33 -11.04
CA SER A 90 -3.85 2.23 -10.46
C SER A 90 -3.02 0.98 -10.19
N ARG A 91 -2.07 0.63 -11.06
CA ARG A 91 -1.12 -0.47 -10.82
C ARG A 91 -0.19 -0.15 -9.65
N CYS A 92 0.35 1.06 -9.60
CA CYS A 92 1.18 1.54 -8.49
C CYS A 92 0.41 1.53 -7.17
N LEU A 93 -0.77 2.12 -7.10
CA LEU A 93 -1.59 2.08 -5.89
C LEU A 93 -2.00 0.66 -5.53
N GLY A 94 -2.40 -0.15 -6.52
CA GLY A 94 -2.73 -1.55 -6.33
C GLY A 94 -1.60 -2.36 -5.71
N CYS A 95 -0.33 -2.11 -6.02
CA CYS A 95 0.74 -2.91 -5.41
C CYS A 95 1.02 -2.56 -3.94
N CYS A 96 0.73 -1.32 -3.48
CA CYS A 96 1.16 -0.84 -2.16
C CYS A 96 0.05 -0.31 -1.22
N TRP A 97 -1.22 -0.20 -1.67
CA TRP A 97 -2.29 0.38 -0.84
C TRP A 97 -2.45 -0.31 0.51
N ALA A 98 -2.39 -1.65 0.55
CA ALA A 98 -2.53 -2.41 1.79
C ALA A 98 -1.36 -2.17 2.75
N GLN A 99 -0.15 -1.95 2.24
CA GLN A 99 1.01 -1.59 3.07
C GLN A 99 0.91 -0.18 3.62
N MET A 100 0.30 0.75 2.87
CA MET A 100 0.03 2.09 3.37
C MET A 100 -0.94 2.07 4.56
N LEU A 101 -1.90 1.14 4.56
CA LEU A 101 -2.82 0.99 5.69
C LEU A 101 -2.11 0.63 7.00
N ILE A 102 -0.94 -0.02 6.95
CA ILE A 102 -0.15 -0.38 8.14
C ILE A 102 0.22 0.88 8.97
N MET A 103 0.32 2.05 8.35
CA MET A 103 0.55 3.30 9.08
C MET A 103 -0.56 3.63 10.08
N PHE A 104 -1.80 3.25 9.80
CA PHE A 104 -2.91 3.42 10.74
C PHE A 104 -2.80 2.44 11.93
N ALA A 105 -2.20 1.27 11.72
CA ALA A 105 -1.96 0.30 12.79
C ALA A 105 -0.84 0.78 13.74
N LEU A 106 0.26 1.31 13.19
CA LEU A 106 1.45 1.74 13.93
C LEU A 106 1.37 3.16 14.51
N GLY A 107 0.38 3.95 14.08
CA GLY A 107 0.28 5.38 14.33
C GLY A 107 0.96 6.20 13.23
N VAL A 108 0.24 7.18 12.69
CA VAL A 108 0.66 7.97 11.52
C VAL A 108 1.92 8.80 11.82
N MET A 109 2.13 9.18 13.09
CA MET A 109 3.28 9.97 13.54
C MET A 109 4.53 9.14 13.85
N ASN A 110 4.48 7.81 13.69
CA ASN A 110 5.61 6.94 13.95
C ASN A 110 6.62 6.98 12.79
N ILE A 111 7.68 7.79 12.93
CA ILE A 111 8.75 7.92 11.93
C ILE A 111 9.41 6.57 11.62
N ALA A 112 9.64 5.73 12.64
CA ALA A 112 10.22 4.41 12.43
C ALA A 112 9.30 3.52 11.56
N GLY A 113 7.99 3.58 11.79
CA GLY A 113 6.99 2.90 10.96
C GLY A 113 7.01 3.37 9.50
N ILE A 114 7.11 4.69 9.27
CA ILE A 114 7.22 5.27 7.92
C ILE A 114 8.46 4.75 7.19
N ILE A 115 9.62 4.80 7.86
CA ILE A 115 10.89 4.35 7.28
C ILE A 115 10.80 2.86 6.95
N LEU A 116 10.28 2.04 7.88
CA LEU A 116 10.16 0.60 7.70
C LEU A 116 9.27 0.26 6.51
N ILE A 117 8.06 0.84 6.42
CA ILE A 117 7.14 0.60 5.30
C ILE A 117 7.73 1.09 3.98
N THR A 118 8.41 2.25 3.99
CA THR A 118 9.04 2.80 2.78
C THR A 118 10.13 1.89 2.25
N VAL A 119 11.06 1.47 3.12
CA VAL A 119 12.12 0.52 2.78
C VAL A 119 11.52 -0.79 2.30
N PHE A 120 10.45 -1.26 2.96
CA PHE A 120 9.77 -2.49 2.57
C PHE A 120 9.16 -2.40 1.16
N ILE A 121 8.43 -1.35 0.83
CA ILE A 121 7.87 -1.12 -0.51
C ILE A 121 8.99 -0.94 -1.55
N LEU A 122 10.08 -0.24 -1.20
CA LEU A 122 11.22 -0.05 -2.10
C LEU A 122 11.93 -1.37 -2.40
N LEU A 123 12.15 -2.22 -1.40
CA LEU A 123 12.74 -3.55 -1.59
C LEU A 123 11.85 -4.42 -2.47
N GLU A 124 10.54 -4.41 -2.23
CA GLU A 124 9.58 -5.10 -3.11
C GLU A 124 9.59 -4.53 -4.53
N LYS A 125 9.79 -3.24 -4.74
CA LYS A 125 9.86 -2.68 -6.11
C LYS A 125 11.23 -2.87 -6.78
N SER A 126 12.30 -3.02 -6.01
CA SER A 126 13.67 -3.03 -6.56
C SER A 126 14.24 -4.42 -6.80
N LEU A 127 13.78 -5.45 -6.06
CA LEU A 127 14.37 -6.80 -6.11
C LEU A 127 13.55 -7.76 -7.00
N PRO A 128 14.00 -8.07 -8.24
CA PRO A 128 13.30 -9.01 -9.12
C PRO A 128 13.50 -10.48 -8.73
N VAL A 129 14.55 -10.80 -7.96
CA VAL A 129 14.92 -12.18 -7.62
C VAL A 129 14.15 -12.65 -6.38
N ASN A 130 13.49 -13.81 -6.48
CA ASN A 130 12.75 -14.48 -5.39
C ASN A 130 11.52 -13.73 -4.84
N GLU A 131 10.81 -12.97 -5.68
CA GLU A 131 9.55 -12.26 -5.32
C GLU A 131 8.57 -13.14 -4.54
N LEU A 132 8.35 -14.37 -4.99
CA LEU A 132 7.43 -15.30 -4.33
C LEU A 132 7.83 -15.62 -2.88
N LEU A 133 9.13 -15.75 -2.61
CA LEU A 133 9.61 -16.01 -1.25
C LEU A 133 9.53 -14.75 -0.39
N ILE A 134 9.92 -13.58 -0.93
CA ILE A 134 9.88 -12.30 -0.21
C ILE A 134 8.44 -11.94 0.17
N SER A 135 7.49 -11.99 -0.77
CA SER A 135 6.08 -11.71 -0.49
C SER A 135 5.48 -12.73 0.49
N LYS A 136 5.84 -14.02 0.38
CA LYS A 136 5.36 -15.03 1.35
C LYS A 136 5.91 -14.77 2.74
N LEU A 137 7.21 -14.56 2.89
CA LEU A 137 7.86 -14.29 4.18
C LEU A 137 7.30 -13.02 4.81
N ALA A 138 7.15 -11.95 4.03
CA ALA A 138 6.56 -10.72 4.52
C ALA A 138 5.08 -10.87 4.90
N GLY A 139 4.31 -11.63 4.11
CA GLY A 139 2.92 -11.95 4.43
C GLY A 139 2.79 -12.73 5.74
N VAL A 140 3.60 -13.77 5.93
CA VAL A 140 3.65 -14.54 7.18
C VAL A 140 4.05 -13.64 8.35
N LEU A 141 5.08 -12.82 8.17
CA LEU A 141 5.58 -11.94 9.21
C LEU A 141 4.54 -10.89 9.62
N LEU A 142 3.82 -10.29 8.66
CA LEU A 142 2.72 -9.35 8.94
C LEU A 142 1.55 -10.02 9.66
N CYS A 143 1.14 -11.21 9.23
CA CYS A 143 0.10 -11.98 9.91
C CYS A 143 0.52 -12.36 11.35
N MET A 144 1.76 -12.84 11.52
CA MET A 144 2.33 -13.17 12.83
C MET A 144 2.38 -11.95 13.75
N LEU A 145 2.82 -10.80 13.25
CA LEU A 145 2.81 -9.55 14.01
C LEU A 145 1.38 -9.15 14.40
N GLY A 146 0.41 -9.27 13.49
CA GLY A 146 -1.00 -8.98 13.80
C GLY A 146 -1.56 -9.86 14.92
N VAL A 147 -1.23 -11.15 14.91
CA VAL A 147 -1.61 -12.11 15.97
C VAL A 147 -0.84 -11.84 17.27
N LEU A 148 0.43 -11.45 17.20
CA LEU A 148 1.19 -11.11 18.39
C LEU A 148 0.61 -9.86 19.07
N VAL A 149 0.21 -8.86 18.29
CA VAL A 149 -0.38 -7.62 18.80
C VAL A 149 -1.70 -7.85 19.53
N ILE A 150 -2.54 -8.82 19.13
CA ILE A 150 -3.79 -9.10 19.85
C ILE A 150 -3.58 -9.91 21.14
N LEU A 151 -2.44 -10.60 21.27
CA LEU A 151 -2.10 -11.42 22.43
C LEU A 151 -1.36 -10.64 23.53
N LEU A 152 -0.84 -9.44 23.20
CA LEU A 152 -0.16 -8.51 24.09
C LEU A 152 -1.16 -7.52 24.71
#